data_AF-A0A9X3XQR5-F1
#
_entry.id   AF-A0A9X3XQR5-F1
#
_cell.length_a   1.000
_cell.length_b   1.000
_cell.length_c   1.000
_cell.angle_alpha   90.00
_cell.angle_beta   90.00
_cell.angle_gamma   90.00
#
_symmetry.space_group_name_H-M   'P 1'
#
loop_
_entity.id
_entity.type
_entity.pdbx_description
1 polymer ?
#
loop_
_entity_poly.entity_id
_entity_poly.type
_entity_poly.pdbx_seq_one_letter_code
_entity_poly.pdbx_strand_id
1 'polypeptide(L)' 'MSVTAFQRRRRELKAKEKQLREDNSLEEKEDLKSLKNDELKKLLDEKGIEYDSKAKKEELIKLLEGAE' A
#
# COMPACT_ATOMS: atom_id res chain seq x y z
N MET A 1 27.00 -22.08 18.29
CA MET A 1 26.75 -20.74 17.69
C MET A 1 26.87 -19.71 18.79
N SER A 2 27.77 -18.73 18.69
CA SER A 2 27.99 -17.78 19.78
C SER A 2 26.79 -16.84 19.96
N VAL A 3 26.53 -16.45 21.21
CA VAL A 3 25.48 -15.47 21.60
C VAL A 3 25.59 -14.17 20.79
N THR A 4 26.80 -13.83 20.35
CA THR A 4 27.11 -12.68 19.48
C THR A 4 26.68 -12.86 18.02
N ALA A 5 26.80 -14.06 17.46
CA ALA A 5 26.36 -14.33 16.07
C ALA A 5 24.83 -14.29 15.93
N PHE A 6 24.11 -14.80 16.93
CA PHE A 6 22.65 -14.83 16.93
C PHE A 6 22.06 -13.42 17.04
N GLN A 7 22.66 -12.56 17.88
CA GLN A 7 22.25 -11.16 18.02
C GLN A 7 22.51 -10.34 16.74
N ARG A 8 23.60 -10.61 16.03
CA ARG A 8 23.92 -9.96 14.74
C ARG A 8 22.89 -10.31 13.68
N ARG A 9 22.59 -11.61 13.52
CA ARG A 9 21.58 -12.11 12.59
C ARG A 9 20.18 -11.54 12.87
N ARG A 10 19.80 -11.43 14.15
CA ARG A 10 18.50 -10.85 14.54
C ARG A 10 18.41 -9.35 14.21
N ARG A 11 19.52 -8.60 14.30
CA ARG A 11 19.57 -7.18 13.93
C ARG A 11 19.43 -6.99 12.42
N GLU A 12 20.11 -7.81 11.64
CA GLU A 12 20.02 -7.81 10.17
C GLU A 12 18.61 -8.19 9.69
N LEU A 13 18.00 -9.23 10.28
CA LEU A 13 16.63 -9.64 9.94
C LEU A 13 15.61 -8.53 10.25
N LYS A 14 15.72 -7.86 11.40
CA LYS A 14 14.84 -6.73 11.74
C LYS A 14 15.00 -5.54 10.79
N ALA A 15 16.23 -5.23 10.39
CA ALA A 15 16.49 -4.15 9.43
C ALA A 15 15.89 -4.49 8.05
N LYS A 16 16.03 -5.75 7.62
CA LYS A 16 15.50 -6.24 6.35
C LYS A 16 13.97 -6.30 6.33
N GLU A 17 13.32 -6.73 7.42
CA GLU A 17 11.85 -6.66 7.57
C GLU A 17 11.34 -5.23 7.50
N LYS A 18 12.07 -4.27 8.10
CA LYS A 18 11.64 -2.87 8.12
C LYS A 18 11.72 -2.24 6.73
N GLN A 19 12.80 -2.51 5.99
CA GLN A 19 12.93 -2.09 4.58
C GLN A 19 11.82 -2.68 3.71
N LEU A 20 11.56 -3.99 3.83
CA LEU A 20 10.50 -4.67 3.07
C LEU A 20 9.10 -4.07 3.30
N ARG A 21 8.81 -3.58 4.51
CA ARG A 21 7.53 -2.91 4.81
C ARG A 21 7.47 -1.50 4.21
N GLU A 22 8.57 -0.76 4.24
CA GLU A 22 8.64 0.58 3.65
C GLU A 22 8.52 0.52 2.12
N ASP A 23 9.13 -0.49 1.47
CA ASP A 23 9.05 -0.68 0.03
C ASP A 23 7.63 -1.10 -0.43
N ASN A 24 6.96 -2.03 0.27
CA ASN A 24 5.57 -2.41 -0.05
C ASN A 24 4.60 -1.23 0.07
N SER A 25 4.78 -0.36 1.07
CA SER A 25 3.89 0.79 1.28
C SER A 25 4.01 1.87 0.18
N LEU A 26 5.13 1.89 -0.57
CA LEU A 26 5.32 2.80 -1.69
C LEU A 26 4.77 2.21 -3.00
N GLU A 27 4.97 0.91 -3.24
CA GLU A 27 4.45 0.22 -4.42
C GLU A 27 2.92 0.26 -4.49
N GLU A 28 2.23 0.01 -3.37
CA GLU A 28 0.75 0.06 -3.31
C GLU A 28 0.18 1.44 -3.70
N LYS A 29 0.92 2.51 -3.38
CA LYS A 29 0.50 3.89 -3.71
C LYS A 29 0.75 4.26 -5.18
N GLU A 30 1.80 3.72 -5.78
CA GLU A 30 2.05 3.94 -7.21
C GLU A 30 1.08 3.13 -8.08
N ASP A 31 0.69 1.93 -7.63
CA ASP A 31 -0.30 1.11 -8.33
C ASP A 31 -1.66 1.81 -8.41
N LEU A 32 -2.14 2.42 -7.31
CA LEU A 32 -3.37 3.21 -7.29
C LEU A 32 -3.36 4.40 -8.25
N LYS A 33 -2.20 5.05 -8.43
CA LYS A 33 -2.04 6.15 -9.42
C LYS A 33 -1.93 5.66 -10.85
N SER A 34 -1.43 4.45 -11.07
CA SER A 34 -1.30 3.86 -12.41
C SER A 34 -2.61 3.27 -12.94
N LEU A 35 -3.50 2.81 -12.05
CA LEU A 35 -4.83 2.29 -12.39
C LEU A 35 -5.69 3.31 -13.16
N LYS A 36 -6.53 2.83 -14.08
CA LYS A 36 -7.46 3.66 -14.84
C LYS A 36 -8.67 4.06 -13.98
N ASN A 37 -9.36 5.14 -14.38
CA ASN A 37 -10.60 5.55 -13.71
C ASN A 37 -11.62 4.40 -13.61
N ASP A 38 -11.74 3.57 -14.64
CA ASP A 38 -12.68 2.44 -14.64
C ASP A 38 -12.31 1.37 -13.61
N GLU A 39 -11.01 1.16 -13.36
CA GLU A 39 -10.52 0.20 -12.38
C GLU A 39 -10.68 0.75 -10.96
N LEU A 40 -10.39 2.04 -10.75
CA LEU A 40 -10.64 2.72 -9.47
C LEU A 40 -12.12 2.68 -9.09
N LYS A 41 -13.02 2.89 -10.06
CA LYS A 41 -14.47 2.77 -9.85
C LYS A 41 -14.87 1.36 -9.45
N LYS A 42 -14.37 0.33 -10.15
CA LYS A 42 -14.61 -1.07 -9.77
C LYS A 42 -14.13 -1.38 -8.35
N LEU A 43 -12.94 -0.91 -7.97
CA LEU A 43 -12.42 -1.11 -6.62
C LEU A 43 -13.28 -0.41 -5.56
N LEU A 44 -13.80 0.79 -5.86
CA LEU A 44 -14.74 1.47 -4.98
C LEU A 44 -16.08 0.73 -4.88
N ASP A 45 -16.61 0.24 -6.00
CA ASP A 45 -17.83 -0.57 -6.07
C ASP A 45 -17.66 -1.89 -5.27
N GLU A 46 -16.52 -2.57 -5.41
CA GLU A 46 -16.17 -3.78 -4.65
C GLU A 46 -16.06 -3.52 -3.14
N LYS A 47 -15.53 -2.36 -2.76
CA LYS A 47 -15.47 -1.91 -1.36
C LYS A 47 -16.82 -1.37 -0.84
N GLY A 48 -17.82 -1.19 -1.71
CA GLY A 48 -19.12 -0.60 -1.36
C GLY A 48 -19.05 0.89 -1.02
N ILE A 49 -18.06 1.61 -1.55
CA ILE A 49 -17.86 3.05 -1.33
C ILE A 49 -18.56 3.80 -2.45
N GLU A 50 -19.60 4.57 -2.10
CA GLU A 50 -20.24 5.47 -3.06
C GLU A 50 -19.28 6.59 -3.45
N TYR A 51 -19.13 6.79 -4.76
CA TYR A 51 -18.36 7.88 -5.34
C TYR A 51 -19.23 8.75 -6.23
N ASP A 52 -18.89 10.03 -6.33
CA ASP A 52 -19.54 10.91 -7.30
C ASP A 52 -19.11 10.49 -8.72
N SER A 53 -20.07 10.37 -9.63
CA SER A 53 -19.82 10.05 -11.03
C SER A 53 -19.00 11.15 -11.74
N LYS A 54 -18.96 12.37 -11.17
CA LYS A 54 -18.08 13.48 -11.60
C LYS A 54 -16.74 13.56 -10.85
N ALA A 55 -16.50 12.66 -9.89
CA ALA A 55 -15.26 12.68 -9.10
C ALA A 55 -14.03 12.54 -10.00
N LYS A 56 -13.00 13.31 -9.70
CA LYS A 56 -11.71 13.23 -10.41
C LYS A 56 -10.96 11.97 -9.98
N LYS A 57 -10.01 11.53 -10.82
CA LYS A 57 -9.13 10.40 -10.51
C LYS A 57 -8.50 10.50 -9.12
N GLU A 58 -8.01 11.68 -8.76
CA GLU A 58 -7.39 11.94 -7.46
C GLU A 58 -8.37 11.78 -6.28
N GLU A 59 -9.64 12.09 -6.47
CA GLU A 59 -10.67 11.94 -5.44
C GLU A 59 -11.05 10.47 -5.27
N LEU A 60 -11.17 9.72 -6.37
CA LEU A 60 -11.39 8.26 -6.33
C LEU A 60 -10.25 7.55 -5.60
N ILE A 61 -9.00 7.94 -5.85
CA ILE A 61 -7.82 7.39 -5.15
C ILE A 61 -7.86 7.75 -3.66
N LYS A 62 -8.19 9.00 -3.31
CA LYS A 62 -8.31 9.41 -1.89
C LYS A 62 -9.38 8.65 -1.15
N LEU A 63 -10.51 8.33 -1.80
CA LEU A 63 -11.57 7.51 -1.20
C LEU A 63 -11.09 6.06 -0.97
N LEU A 64 -10.26 5.53 -1.87
CA LEU A 64 -9.65 4.21 -1.74
C LEU A 64 -8.59 4.13 -0.64
N GLU A 65 -7.73 5.14 -0.52
CA GLU A 65 -6.70 5.24 0.54
C GLU A 65 -7.31 5.58 1.91
N GLY A 66 -8.37 6.40 1.96
CA GLY A 66 -8.98 6.84 3.22
C GLY A 66 -9.93 5.83 3.87
N ALA A 67 -10.26 4.74 3.17
CA ALA A 67 -11.11 3.66 3.68
C ALA A 67 -10.33 2.54 4.39
N GLU A 68 -9.01 2.68 4.54
CA GLU A 68 -8.12 1.75 5.24
C GLU A 68 -8.05 1.97 6.76
#